data_AF-A0A2P8DRN9-F1
#
_entry.id   AF-A0A2P8DRN9-F1
#
_cell.length_a   1.000
_cell.length_b   1.000
_cell.length_c   1.000
_cell.angle_alpha   90.00
_cell.angle_beta   90.00
_cell.angle_gamma   90.00
#
_symmetry.space_group_name_H-M   'P 1'
#
loop_
_entity.id
_entity.type
_entity.pdbx_description
1 polymer ?
#
loop_
_entity_poly.entity_id
_entity_poly.type
_entity_poly.pdbx_seq_one_letter_code
_entity_poly.pdbx_strand_id
1 'polypeptide(L)'
;MPSALRLFTAAAVSPLLAAVFVPSAAADEAVVKVAELTAGSEAIGGPAETSWRARADVLVTDGAGNPVRGAVVRAVWAPTPGASDNGGERRVSCVTGTDGTCELRRTIIDAAKDHLAITGVRYRTARYDEEASATSAVAVQPAELAEPVRVMQWNIFHGGRNEGLGGEVNLAQLLEFVQTRRPDVLATVETYGSGDRILDALNEVAPAGVEYTGTKITQREPGQGGDNLWIFSRYGIEKVYPPVEAPGIDSFNFGGLRLTLDSGRSVDVFDTWLNWISDPEYVMEREAQAIDEGRERPYGDESLASSDLSTIRYYPDGKVTTVPEPESRMQQMQAVLDDAIPGYVGEAGSDVPAVLAGDLNASSHLDWTAEFADAPGHRGMVIDWPVTRAVEDDGWTDTYRSLHPDVAEHPGATWTPIERLRVPRRIDFTFVKGRGVDVRGADIVDAKLPRHADQHAFYSDHAAQITDLSFHH
;
A
#
# COMPACT_ATOMS: atom_id res chain seq x y z
N MET A 1 55.01 18.17 -10.53
CA MET A 1 56.08 17.16 -10.41
C MET A 1 56.79 17.34 -9.07
N PRO A 2 57.30 16.28 -8.43
CA PRO A 2 56.70 15.92 -7.12
C PRO A 2 57.70 15.81 -5.96
N SER A 3 57.15 15.77 -4.73
CA SER A 3 57.43 14.72 -3.74
C SER A 3 56.49 14.88 -2.54
N ALA A 4 55.68 13.86 -2.24
CA ALA A 4 54.86 13.80 -1.04
C ALA A 4 55.24 12.55 -0.23
N LEU A 5 55.46 12.74 1.08
CA LEU A 5 55.81 11.68 2.02
C LEU A 5 54.59 11.39 2.91
N ARG A 6 54.12 10.14 2.95
CA ARG A 6 53.13 9.66 3.93
C ARG A 6 53.57 8.32 4.52
N LEU A 7 53.16 8.08 5.76
CA LEU A 7 53.61 6.96 6.60
C LEU A 7 52.98 5.62 6.20
N PHE A 8 53.67 4.54 6.60
CA PHE A 8 53.24 3.15 6.52
C PHE A 8 52.27 2.74 7.63
N THR A 9 51.37 1.81 7.31
CA THR A 9 51.00 0.67 8.18
C THR A 9 50.81 -0.60 7.35
N ALA A 10 50.99 -1.76 7.96
CA ALA A 10 51.32 -3.01 7.28
C ALA A 10 50.12 -3.86 6.83
N ALA A 11 50.36 -4.71 5.83
CA ALA A 11 49.47 -5.79 5.40
C ALA A 11 50.02 -7.16 5.83
N ALA A 12 49.12 -8.08 6.19
CA ALA A 12 49.33 -9.52 6.27
C ALA A 12 48.01 -10.16 5.79
N VAL A 13 47.91 -11.01 4.76
CA VAL A 13 48.72 -12.16 4.33
C VAL A 13 48.63 -13.34 5.30
N SER A 14 47.54 -14.10 5.17
CA SER A 14 47.37 -15.43 5.76
C SER A 14 48.14 -16.49 4.96
N PRO A 15 48.82 -17.46 5.61
CA PRO A 15 49.44 -18.59 4.93
C PRO A 15 48.42 -19.73 4.69
N LEU A 16 48.42 -20.29 3.48
CA LEU A 16 47.82 -21.60 3.20
C LEU A 16 48.64 -22.72 3.86
N LEU A 17 47.95 -23.80 4.23
CA LEU A 17 48.53 -25.14 4.25
C LEU A 17 47.49 -26.11 3.66
N ALA A 18 47.84 -26.77 2.55
CA ALA A 18 46.91 -27.56 1.75
C ALA A 18 46.98 -29.07 2.07
N ALA A 19 45.85 -29.76 1.97
CA ALA A 19 45.79 -31.23 1.95
C ALA A 19 44.60 -31.74 1.09
N VAL A 20 44.88 -32.70 0.20
CA VAL A 20 44.02 -33.32 -0.83
C VAL A 20 44.65 -34.70 -1.15
N PHE A 21 43.98 -35.85 -1.28
CA PHE A 21 42.56 -36.28 -1.18
C PHE A 21 42.56 -37.76 -0.65
N VAL A 22 41.56 -38.23 0.12
CA VAL A 22 40.40 -39.10 -0.27
C VAL A 22 40.78 -40.51 -0.81
N PRO A 23 40.06 -41.63 -0.50
CA PRO A 23 38.83 -41.83 0.32
C PRO A 23 38.90 -42.91 1.43
N SER A 24 37.94 -42.88 2.37
CA SER A 24 37.17 -44.07 2.78
C SER A 24 35.84 -43.62 3.41
N ALA A 25 34.72 -44.26 3.07
CA ALA A 25 33.39 -43.72 3.30
C ALA A 25 32.82 -43.95 4.72
N ALA A 26 32.27 -42.89 5.30
CA ALA A 26 31.08 -42.91 6.15
C ALA A 26 30.26 -41.66 5.80
N ALA A 27 28.94 -41.79 5.66
CA ALA A 27 28.06 -40.77 5.10
C ALA A 27 27.32 -39.96 6.17
N ASP A 28 27.03 -38.70 5.84
CA ASP A 28 25.95 -37.83 6.34
C ASP A 28 25.57 -37.93 7.83
N GLU A 29 26.20 -37.11 8.67
CA GLU A 29 25.58 -36.64 9.91
C GLU A 29 24.64 -35.47 9.59
N ALA A 30 23.33 -35.73 9.63
CA ALA A 30 22.30 -34.75 9.33
C ALA A 30 22.13 -33.74 10.48
N VAL A 31 22.96 -32.68 10.50
CA VAL A 31 22.86 -31.59 11.49
C VAL A 31 21.61 -30.76 11.22
N VAL A 32 20.53 -31.07 11.95
CA VAL A 32 19.29 -30.29 11.95
C VAL A 32 19.50 -28.90 12.56
N LYS A 33 18.98 -27.86 11.91
CA LYS A 33 19.13 -26.46 12.31
C LYS A 33 17.79 -25.74 12.38
N VAL A 34 17.73 -24.70 13.23
CA VAL A 34 16.72 -23.65 13.13
C VAL A 34 17.21 -22.68 12.06
N ALA A 35 16.49 -22.62 10.94
CA ALA A 35 16.87 -21.78 9.81
C ALA A 35 16.46 -20.32 10.04
N GLU A 36 15.26 -20.11 10.56
CA GLU A 36 14.67 -18.80 10.87
C GLU A 36 13.94 -18.86 12.21
N LEU A 37 13.95 -17.73 12.92
CA LEU A 37 13.23 -17.52 14.17
C LEU A 37 12.80 -16.05 14.23
N THR A 38 11.53 -15.78 13.98
CA THR A 38 10.90 -14.47 14.15
C THR A 38 10.09 -14.46 15.44
N ALA A 39 9.97 -13.31 16.12
CA ALA A 39 9.17 -13.18 17.32
C ALA A 39 8.51 -11.79 17.40
N GLY A 40 7.19 -11.76 17.57
CA GLY A 40 6.39 -10.54 17.67
C GLY A 40 5.24 -10.70 18.67
N SER A 41 4.59 -9.59 19.06
CA SER A 41 3.54 -9.63 20.09
C SER A 41 2.34 -8.72 19.83
N GLU A 42 1.13 -9.29 19.87
CA GLU A 42 -0.15 -8.60 19.68
C GLU A 42 -0.77 -8.23 21.04
N ALA A 43 -1.27 -7.00 21.25
CA ALA A 43 -1.88 -6.62 22.53
C ALA A 43 -3.21 -7.36 22.79
N ILE A 44 -3.44 -7.81 24.03
CA ILE A 44 -4.70 -8.40 24.50
C ILE A 44 -5.12 -7.68 25.80
N GLY A 45 -6.22 -6.93 25.73
CA GLY A 45 -6.84 -6.31 26.90
C GLY A 45 -7.52 -4.98 26.60
N GLY A 46 -8.26 -4.46 27.57
CA GLY A 46 -8.70 -3.06 27.57
C GLY A 46 -7.57 -2.13 28.06
N PRO A 47 -7.75 -0.80 28.01
CA PRO A 47 -6.69 0.20 28.26
C PRO A 47 -6.09 0.23 29.68
N ALA A 48 -6.47 -0.71 30.57
CA ALA A 48 -5.96 -0.84 31.93
C ALA A 48 -5.26 -2.19 32.22
N GLU A 49 -5.27 -3.14 31.27
CA GLU A 49 -4.60 -4.45 31.42
C GLU A 49 -3.71 -4.74 30.20
N THR A 50 -2.41 -4.44 30.31
CA THR A 50 -1.43 -4.75 29.26
C THR A 50 -0.96 -6.20 29.38
N SER A 51 -1.62 -7.10 28.64
CA SER A 51 -1.08 -8.42 28.31
C SER A 51 -0.87 -8.51 26.80
N TRP A 52 0.06 -9.36 26.36
CA TRP A 52 0.44 -9.48 24.95
C TRP A 52 0.49 -10.94 24.52
N ARG A 53 -0.03 -11.27 23.33
CA ARG A 53 0.15 -12.57 22.67
C ARG A 53 1.45 -12.57 21.90
N ALA A 54 2.52 -13.03 22.54
CA ALA A 54 3.75 -13.34 21.83
C ALA A 54 3.56 -14.58 20.94
N ARG A 55 4.07 -14.50 19.71
CA ARG A 55 4.15 -15.58 18.74
C ARG A 55 5.58 -15.65 18.22
N ALA A 56 6.04 -16.86 17.90
CA ALA A 56 7.30 -17.06 17.22
C ALA A 56 7.21 -18.25 16.27
N ASP A 57 7.59 -18.03 15.03
CA ASP A 57 7.61 -19.07 13.99
C ASP A 57 9.01 -19.68 13.90
N VAL A 58 9.06 -21.00 13.80
CA VAL A 58 10.30 -21.79 13.79
C VAL A 58 10.34 -22.65 12.55
N LEU A 59 11.30 -22.39 11.65
CA LEU A 59 11.60 -23.29 10.52
C LEU A 59 12.75 -24.24 10.90
N VAL A 60 12.49 -25.55 10.79
CA VAL A 60 13.47 -26.61 11.05
C VAL A 60 13.88 -27.30 9.75
N THR A 61 15.17 -27.29 9.44
CA THR A 61 15.73 -27.92 8.23
C THR A 61 16.86 -28.91 8.54
N ASP A 62 17.09 -29.85 7.63
CA ASP A 62 18.21 -30.78 7.67
C ASP A 62 19.54 -30.15 7.19
N GLY A 63 20.62 -30.92 7.20
CA GLY A 63 21.95 -30.46 6.77
C GLY A 63 22.05 -30.05 5.30
N ALA A 64 21.07 -30.40 4.45
CA ALA A 64 20.95 -30.01 3.06
C ALA A 64 19.90 -28.90 2.82
N GLY A 65 19.26 -28.40 3.89
CA GLY A 65 18.24 -27.35 3.83
C GLY A 65 16.82 -27.85 3.60
N ASN A 66 16.56 -29.16 3.58
CA ASN A 66 15.20 -29.68 3.39
C ASN A 66 14.37 -29.53 4.68
N PRO A 67 13.06 -29.21 4.60
CA PRO A 67 12.22 -29.11 5.78
C PRO A 67 12.05 -30.43 6.55
N VAL A 68 12.19 -30.38 7.88
CA VAL A 68 12.05 -31.56 8.74
C VAL A 68 10.66 -31.62 9.33
N ARG A 69 9.81 -32.53 8.82
CA ARG A 69 8.45 -32.78 9.33
C ARG A 69 8.45 -33.54 10.65
N GLY A 70 7.58 -33.15 11.58
CA GLY A 70 7.35 -33.87 12.84
C GLY A 70 8.46 -33.72 13.88
N ALA A 71 9.36 -32.75 13.71
CA ALA A 71 10.34 -32.37 14.71
C ALA A 71 9.65 -31.67 15.88
N VAL A 72 9.95 -32.09 17.10
CA VAL A 72 9.48 -31.47 18.34
C VAL A 72 10.49 -30.40 18.74
N VAL A 73 10.14 -29.14 18.51
CA VAL A 73 10.89 -27.98 18.97
C VAL A 73 10.55 -27.72 20.44
N ARG A 74 11.56 -27.53 21.28
CA ARG A 74 11.40 -27.10 22.69
C ARG A 74 12.04 -25.74 22.89
N ALA A 75 11.33 -24.83 23.53
CA ALA A 75 11.83 -23.50 23.82
C ALA A 75 11.42 -23.03 25.22
N VAL A 76 12.11 -22.00 25.71
CA VAL A 76 11.84 -21.32 26.97
C VAL A 76 11.63 -19.84 26.66
N TRP A 77 10.48 -19.32 27.08
CA TRP A 77 10.27 -17.88 27.22
C TRP A 77 10.81 -17.46 28.59
N ALA A 78 11.75 -16.53 28.63
CA ALA A 78 12.37 -16.06 29.85
C ALA A 78 12.48 -14.52 29.87
N PRO A 79 12.42 -13.89 31.06
CA PRO A 79 12.73 -12.47 31.18
C PRO A 79 14.16 -12.16 30.74
N THR A 80 14.38 -11.01 30.11
CA THR A 80 15.71 -10.50 29.76
C THR A 80 16.55 -10.35 31.05
N PRO A 81 17.84 -10.78 31.06
CA PRO A 81 18.68 -10.71 32.24
C PRO A 81 18.75 -9.29 32.84
N GLY A 82 18.29 -9.14 34.10
CA GLY A 82 18.23 -7.87 34.81
C GLY A 82 16.84 -7.21 34.87
N ALA A 83 15.83 -7.75 34.17
CA ALA A 83 14.44 -7.33 34.36
C ALA A 83 13.89 -7.77 35.74
N SER A 84 13.00 -6.98 36.33
CA SER A 84 12.29 -7.36 37.56
C SER A 84 11.32 -8.51 37.28
N ASP A 85 11.56 -9.67 37.89
CA ASP A 85 10.80 -10.90 37.62
C ASP A 85 9.34 -10.79 38.10
N ASN A 86 8.42 -10.76 37.12
CA ASN A 86 6.97 -10.77 37.32
C ASN A 86 6.30 -11.98 36.65
N GLY A 87 7.03 -13.02 36.21
CA GLY A 87 6.43 -14.08 35.41
C GLY A 87 7.17 -15.43 35.27
N GLY A 88 8.46 -15.48 35.59
CA GLY A 88 9.30 -16.68 35.52
C GLY A 88 9.53 -17.28 34.12
N GLU A 89 10.54 -18.15 34.03
CA GLU A 89 10.77 -19.00 32.85
C GLU A 89 9.57 -19.90 32.58
N ARG A 90 9.14 -20.00 31.31
CA ARG A 90 8.12 -20.98 30.89
C ARG A 90 8.52 -21.74 29.64
N ARG A 91 8.50 -23.06 29.76
CA ARG A 91 8.75 -24.01 28.68
C ARG A 91 7.53 -24.13 27.77
N VAL A 92 7.79 -24.09 26.47
CA VAL A 92 6.82 -24.33 25.38
C VAL A 92 7.39 -25.34 24.39
N SER A 93 6.54 -25.92 23.56
CA SER A 93 6.97 -26.79 22.47
C SER A 93 5.96 -26.79 21.34
N CYS A 94 6.45 -26.92 20.10
CA CYS A 94 5.64 -27.13 18.91
C CYS A 94 6.15 -28.35 18.13
N VAL A 95 5.35 -28.81 17.17
CA VAL A 95 5.69 -29.96 16.30
C VAL A 95 5.56 -29.52 14.86
N THR A 96 6.60 -29.73 14.05
CA THR A 96 6.68 -29.17 12.70
C THR A 96 5.72 -29.82 11.69
N GLY A 97 5.16 -28.96 10.83
CA GLY A 97 4.31 -29.32 9.70
C GLY A 97 5.06 -30.03 8.56
N THR A 98 4.37 -30.26 7.44
CA THR A 98 4.95 -30.86 6.23
C THR A 98 6.01 -29.99 5.56
N ASP A 99 5.92 -28.70 5.79
CA ASP A 99 6.79 -27.59 5.40
C ASP A 99 7.92 -27.31 6.42
N GLY A 100 8.04 -28.12 7.47
CA GLY A 100 9.06 -27.99 8.52
C GLY A 100 8.88 -26.79 9.45
N THR A 101 7.76 -26.06 9.37
CA THR A 101 7.48 -24.92 10.26
C THR A 101 6.69 -25.36 11.50
N CYS A 102 6.88 -24.69 12.64
CA CYS A 102 5.85 -24.63 13.68
C CYS A 102 5.89 -23.36 14.51
N GLU A 103 4.73 -23.00 15.04
CA GLU A 103 4.49 -21.77 15.80
C GLU A 103 4.51 -22.03 17.32
N LEU A 104 5.16 -21.15 18.07
CA LEU A 104 5.17 -21.11 19.52
C LEU A 104 4.40 -19.87 20.00
N ARG A 105 3.38 -20.06 20.86
CA ARG A 105 2.57 -18.96 21.42
C ARG A 105 2.69 -18.86 22.94
N ARG A 106 2.67 -17.64 23.48
CA ARG A 106 2.57 -17.36 24.93
C ARG A 106 1.84 -16.03 25.16
N THR A 107 1.04 -15.94 26.24
CA THR A 107 0.67 -14.62 26.80
C THR A 107 1.77 -14.12 27.74
N ILE A 108 2.32 -12.95 27.44
CA ILE A 108 3.34 -12.25 28.24
C ILE A 108 2.81 -10.92 28.75
N ILE A 109 3.52 -10.27 29.66
CA ILE A 109 3.10 -9.01 30.30
C ILE A 109 3.83 -7.81 29.68
N ASP A 110 5.08 -8.00 29.24
CA ASP A 110 5.92 -6.93 28.69
C ASP A 110 6.84 -7.48 27.61
N ALA A 111 6.49 -7.23 26.34
CA ALA A 111 7.23 -7.75 25.19
C ALA A 111 8.68 -7.28 25.13
N ALA A 112 8.97 -6.05 25.57
CA ALA A 112 10.34 -5.51 25.58
C ALA A 112 11.24 -6.15 26.67
N LYS A 113 10.70 -7.01 27.53
CA LYS A 113 11.41 -7.65 28.64
C LYS A 113 11.40 -9.18 28.60
N ASP A 114 10.87 -9.81 27.56
CA ASP A 114 10.91 -11.27 27.36
C ASP A 114 11.81 -11.63 26.15
N HIS A 115 12.43 -12.81 26.19
CA HIS A 115 13.12 -13.42 25.04
C HIS A 115 12.70 -14.89 24.90
N LEU A 116 12.80 -15.42 23.68
CA LEU A 116 12.57 -16.83 23.39
C LEU A 116 13.90 -17.52 23.07
N ALA A 117 14.25 -18.53 23.87
CA ALA A 117 15.39 -19.39 23.62
C ALA A 117 14.92 -20.79 23.23
N ILE A 118 15.25 -21.25 22.02
CA ILE A 118 15.14 -22.67 21.66
C ILE A 118 16.19 -23.43 22.46
N THR A 119 15.75 -24.50 23.11
CA THR A 119 16.54 -25.33 24.06
C THR A 119 16.81 -26.73 23.54
N GLY A 120 16.18 -27.13 22.43
CA GLY A 120 16.47 -28.36 21.72
C GLY A 120 15.43 -28.66 20.65
N VAL A 121 15.82 -29.48 19.66
CA VAL A 121 14.94 -29.98 18.60
C VAL A 121 15.10 -31.50 18.54
N ARG A 122 14.02 -32.23 18.80
CA ARG A 122 14.00 -33.70 18.71
C ARG A 122 13.29 -34.13 17.43
N TYR A 123 13.90 -34.98 16.62
CA TYR A 123 13.37 -35.41 15.33
C TYR A 123 13.57 -36.91 15.12
N ARG A 124 12.86 -37.48 14.15
CA ARG A 124 12.97 -38.89 13.75
C ARG A 124 13.71 -39.02 12.44
N THR A 125 14.80 -39.78 12.45
CA THR A 125 15.38 -40.31 11.21
C THR A 125 14.73 -41.65 10.88
N ALA A 126 14.99 -42.17 9.68
CA ALA A 126 14.54 -43.51 9.29
C ALA A 126 15.22 -44.66 10.09
N ARG A 127 16.13 -44.36 11.03
CA ARG A 127 16.86 -45.36 11.83
C ARG A 127 16.80 -45.13 13.35
N TYR A 128 16.69 -43.89 13.84
CA TYR A 128 16.69 -43.59 15.29
C TYR A 128 15.80 -42.37 15.66
N ASP A 129 15.37 -42.32 16.92
CA ASP A 129 14.90 -41.09 17.59
C ASP A 129 16.15 -40.27 17.99
N GLU A 130 16.36 -39.10 17.41
CA GLU A 130 17.54 -38.23 17.65
C GLU A 130 17.12 -36.89 18.29
N GLU A 131 18.00 -36.33 19.12
CA GLU A 131 17.77 -35.04 19.80
C GLU A 131 18.99 -34.13 19.61
N ALA A 132 18.83 -33.11 18.77
CA ALA A 132 19.85 -32.10 18.52
C ALA A 132 19.72 -30.95 19.53
N SER A 133 20.83 -30.60 20.17
CA SER A 133 20.94 -29.39 20.99
C SER A 133 21.11 -28.16 20.10
N ALA A 134 20.01 -27.67 19.54
CA ALA A 134 19.97 -26.36 18.88
C ALA A 134 19.70 -25.27 19.93
N THR A 135 20.69 -24.40 20.17
CA THR A 135 20.54 -23.19 20.98
C THR A 135 20.54 -21.96 20.08
N SER A 136 19.35 -21.49 19.73
CA SER A 136 19.11 -20.19 19.09
C SER A 136 18.20 -19.38 20.00
N ALA A 137 18.51 -18.10 20.21
CA ALA A 137 17.69 -17.20 21.01
C ALA A 137 17.41 -15.92 20.23
N VAL A 138 16.17 -15.45 20.31
CA VAL A 138 15.69 -14.21 19.68
C VAL A 138 14.95 -13.40 20.74
N ALA A 139 15.25 -12.10 20.79
CA ALA A 139 14.51 -11.16 21.60
C ALA A 139 13.07 -11.09 21.06
N VAL A 140 12.07 -11.08 21.96
CA VAL A 140 10.71 -10.77 21.54
C VAL A 140 10.72 -9.30 21.20
N GLN A 141 10.64 -8.96 19.92
CA GLN A 141 10.27 -7.60 19.61
C GLN A 141 8.81 -7.43 20.04
N PRO A 142 8.44 -6.33 20.70
CA PRO A 142 7.06 -5.88 20.63
C PRO A 142 6.62 -5.91 19.16
N ALA A 143 5.33 -6.12 18.87
CA ALA A 143 4.85 -5.50 17.64
C ALA A 143 5.19 -4.01 17.79
N GLU A 144 6.04 -3.50 16.89
CA GLU A 144 6.36 -2.08 16.84
C GLU A 144 5.05 -1.33 16.90
N LEU A 145 4.97 -0.32 17.78
CA LEU A 145 3.72 0.36 18.12
C LEU A 145 3.12 0.96 16.85
N ALA A 146 2.27 0.14 16.22
CA ALA A 146 1.89 0.30 14.84
C ALA A 146 0.90 1.45 14.79
N GLU A 147 1.35 2.60 14.31
CA GLU A 147 0.47 3.77 14.27
C GLU A 147 -0.54 3.56 13.14
N PRO A 148 -1.85 3.41 13.45
CA PRO A 148 -2.85 3.27 12.42
C PRO A 148 -3.09 4.63 11.78
N VAL A 149 -3.16 4.66 10.44
CA VAL A 149 -3.42 5.87 9.67
C VAL A 149 -4.48 5.55 8.63
N ARG A 150 -5.64 6.19 8.73
CA ARG A 150 -6.69 6.12 7.72
C ARG A 150 -6.46 7.20 6.66
N VAL A 151 -6.12 6.76 5.46
CA VAL A 151 -6.08 7.59 4.26
C VAL A 151 -7.42 7.48 3.53
N MET A 152 -7.99 8.60 3.11
CA MET A 152 -9.12 8.64 2.19
C MET A 152 -8.71 9.42 0.94
N GLN A 153 -8.87 8.80 -0.22
CA GLN A 153 -8.81 9.45 -1.53
C GLN A 153 -10.25 9.67 -2.00
N TRP A 154 -10.51 10.82 -2.64
CA TRP A 154 -11.79 11.02 -3.32
C TRP A 154 -11.73 12.13 -4.37
N ASN A 155 -12.06 11.83 -5.63
CA ASN A 155 -12.56 12.85 -6.55
C ASN A 155 -13.99 13.25 -6.13
N ILE A 156 -14.17 14.50 -5.69
CA ILE A 156 -15.45 14.95 -5.13
C ILE A 156 -16.39 15.62 -6.14
N PHE A 157 -16.02 15.67 -7.41
CA PHE A 157 -16.80 16.14 -8.57
C PHE A 157 -17.47 17.52 -8.42
N HIS A 158 -16.97 18.52 -9.14
CA HIS A 158 -17.44 19.91 -9.01
C HIS A 158 -17.44 20.40 -7.54
N GLY A 159 -16.46 19.96 -6.73
CA GLY A 159 -16.35 20.28 -5.31
C GLY A 159 -17.47 19.73 -4.44
N GLY A 160 -18.17 18.67 -4.85
CA GLY A 160 -19.38 18.15 -4.19
C GLY A 160 -20.62 19.00 -4.44
N ARG A 161 -20.55 20.02 -5.30
CA ARG A 161 -21.60 21.03 -5.54
C ARG A 161 -22.29 20.88 -6.89
N ASN A 162 -22.23 19.69 -7.50
CA ASN A 162 -22.94 19.43 -8.75
C ASN A 162 -24.47 19.58 -8.57
N GLU A 163 -25.10 20.49 -9.32
CA GLU A 163 -26.55 20.75 -9.27
C GLU A 163 -27.39 19.49 -9.58
N GLY A 164 -26.91 18.59 -10.45
CA GLY A 164 -27.55 17.32 -10.76
C GLY A 164 -27.52 16.30 -9.61
N LEU A 165 -26.64 16.48 -8.63
CA LEU A 165 -26.54 15.68 -7.40
C LEU A 165 -27.15 16.37 -6.17
N GLY A 166 -27.65 17.61 -6.32
CA GLY A 166 -28.29 18.38 -5.25
C GLY A 166 -27.53 19.62 -4.77
N GLY A 167 -26.45 20.02 -5.45
CA GLY A 167 -25.75 21.29 -5.23
C GLY A 167 -25.25 21.46 -3.78
N GLU A 168 -25.60 22.57 -3.14
CA GLU A 168 -25.21 22.87 -1.76
C GLU A 168 -25.75 21.87 -0.71
N VAL A 169 -26.88 21.21 -0.98
CA VAL A 169 -27.41 20.14 -0.11
C VAL A 169 -26.51 18.90 -0.20
N ASN A 170 -26.03 18.58 -1.40
CA ASN A 170 -25.10 17.48 -1.61
C ASN A 170 -23.76 17.73 -0.92
N LEU A 171 -23.19 18.94 -1.03
CA LEU A 171 -21.98 19.29 -0.30
C LEU A 171 -22.17 19.15 1.22
N ALA A 172 -23.29 19.62 1.79
CA ALA A 172 -23.55 19.43 3.23
C ALA A 172 -23.57 17.95 3.64
N GLN A 173 -24.19 17.09 2.84
CA GLN A 173 -24.19 15.63 3.06
C GLN A 173 -22.81 14.98 2.87
N LEU A 174 -22.01 15.48 1.91
CA LEU A 174 -20.66 15.02 1.63
C LEU A 174 -19.72 15.34 2.81
N LEU A 175 -19.80 16.56 3.35
CA LEU A 175 -19.07 16.97 4.55
C LEU A 175 -19.43 16.07 5.74
N GLU A 176 -20.72 15.81 5.96
CA GLU A 176 -21.19 14.91 7.01
C GLU A 176 -20.77 13.42 6.77
N PHE A 177 -20.60 13.00 5.52
CA PHE A 177 -19.99 11.71 5.19
C PHE A 177 -18.50 11.67 5.58
N VAL A 178 -17.71 12.66 5.19
CA VAL A 178 -16.29 12.79 5.57
C VAL A 178 -16.13 12.77 7.10
N GLN A 179 -16.93 13.59 7.80
CA GLN A 179 -17.02 13.61 9.28
C GLN A 179 -17.34 12.24 9.90
N THR A 180 -18.18 11.44 9.22
CA THR A 180 -18.55 10.09 9.67
C THR A 180 -17.42 9.07 9.41
N ARG A 181 -16.65 9.23 8.33
CA ARG A 181 -15.55 8.32 7.97
C ARG A 181 -14.27 8.55 8.79
N ARG A 182 -14.05 9.80 9.23
CA ARG A 182 -12.90 10.24 10.05
C ARG A 182 -11.55 9.80 9.46
N PRO A 183 -11.19 10.27 8.25
CA PRO A 183 -9.87 10.06 7.71
C PRO A 183 -8.83 10.86 8.51
N ASP A 184 -7.70 10.26 8.86
CA ASP A 184 -6.57 10.97 9.46
C ASP A 184 -5.85 11.82 8.41
N VAL A 185 -5.86 11.35 7.15
CA VAL A 185 -5.40 12.06 5.95
C VAL A 185 -6.47 11.93 4.85
N LEU A 186 -6.86 13.04 4.23
CA LEU A 186 -7.81 13.09 3.12
C LEU A 186 -7.17 13.81 1.92
N ALA A 187 -7.07 13.14 0.78
CA ALA A 187 -6.68 13.74 -0.50
C ALA A 187 -7.93 13.92 -1.37
N THR A 188 -8.18 15.13 -1.88
CA THR A 188 -9.35 15.42 -2.73
C THR A 188 -8.99 16.00 -4.08
N VAL A 189 -9.53 15.35 -5.11
CA VAL A 189 -9.53 15.80 -6.50
C VAL A 189 -10.86 16.51 -6.80
N GLU A 190 -10.86 17.43 -7.77
CA GLU A 190 -11.98 18.33 -8.10
C GLU A 190 -12.52 19.16 -6.92
N THR A 191 -11.63 19.62 -6.03
CA THR A 191 -12.04 20.31 -4.80
C THR A 191 -12.81 21.61 -5.06
N TYR A 192 -12.44 22.35 -6.11
CA TYR A 192 -13.12 23.50 -6.70
C TYR A 192 -13.88 24.39 -5.70
N GLY A 193 -13.14 25.01 -4.78
CA GLY A 193 -13.63 26.00 -3.82
C GLY A 193 -14.26 25.43 -2.55
N SER A 194 -14.35 24.11 -2.39
CA SER A 194 -14.92 23.46 -1.20
C SER A 194 -13.90 23.21 -0.08
N GLY A 195 -12.60 23.46 -0.31
CA GLY A 195 -11.52 23.07 0.60
C GLY A 195 -11.63 23.65 2.01
N ASP A 196 -11.87 24.95 2.15
CA ASP A 196 -12.05 25.58 3.47
C ASP A 196 -13.23 24.97 4.25
N ARG A 197 -14.30 24.57 3.55
CA ARG A 197 -15.47 23.93 4.17
C ARG A 197 -15.22 22.48 4.58
N ILE A 198 -14.37 21.77 3.85
CA ILE A 198 -13.89 20.43 4.23
C ILE A 198 -13.02 20.54 5.49
N LEU A 199 -12.14 21.54 5.55
CA LEU A 199 -11.30 21.82 6.71
C LEU A 199 -12.13 22.18 7.95
N ASP A 200 -13.13 23.06 7.81
CA ASP A 200 -14.06 23.41 8.89
C ASP A 200 -14.80 22.15 9.38
N ALA A 201 -15.36 21.35 8.47
CA ALA A 201 -16.11 20.14 8.81
C ALA A 201 -15.25 19.08 9.51
N LEU A 202 -13.99 18.88 9.09
CA LEU A 202 -13.05 17.98 9.77
C LEU A 202 -12.76 18.46 11.21
N ASN A 203 -12.57 19.77 11.38
CA ASN A 203 -12.31 20.38 12.69
C ASN A 203 -13.54 20.37 13.63
N GLU A 204 -14.76 20.44 13.11
CA GLU A 204 -16.00 20.30 13.92
C GLU A 204 -16.09 18.96 14.68
N VAL A 205 -15.50 17.89 14.14
CA VAL A 205 -15.53 16.54 14.72
C VAL A 205 -14.17 16.04 15.19
N ALA A 206 -13.15 16.91 15.20
CA ALA A 206 -11.80 16.56 15.63
C ALA A 206 -11.76 16.16 17.12
N PRO A 207 -10.94 15.17 17.50
CA PRO A 207 -10.71 14.85 18.92
C PRO A 207 -10.15 16.05 19.70
N ALA A 208 -10.41 16.10 21.01
CA ALA A 208 -9.91 17.18 21.85
C ALA A 208 -8.37 17.25 21.83
N GLY A 209 -7.81 18.37 21.40
CA GLY A 209 -6.37 18.57 21.24
C GLY A 209 -5.82 18.21 19.85
N VAL A 210 -6.69 17.85 18.91
CA VAL A 210 -6.37 17.65 17.48
C VAL A 210 -6.94 18.82 16.68
N GLU A 211 -6.17 19.32 15.73
CA GLU A 211 -6.57 20.33 14.75
C GLU A 211 -6.14 19.82 13.37
N TYR A 212 -7.08 19.74 12.43
CA TYR A 212 -6.78 19.43 11.04
C TYR A 212 -6.20 20.65 10.35
N THR A 213 -5.23 20.41 9.48
CA THR A 213 -4.71 21.36 8.50
C THR A 213 -5.24 21.00 7.11
N GLY A 214 -5.50 22.02 6.28
CA GLY A 214 -5.91 21.84 4.89
C GLY A 214 -4.89 22.51 3.97
N THR A 215 -4.17 21.73 3.18
CA THR A 215 -3.15 22.22 2.25
C THR A 215 -3.69 22.17 0.84
N LYS A 216 -3.95 23.36 0.27
CA LYS A 216 -4.20 23.52 -1.15
C LYS A 216 -2.92 23.21 -1.93
N ILE A 217 -2.92 22.10 -2.66
CA ILE A 217 -1.80 21.70 -3.51
C ILE A 217 -1.79 22.55 -4.78
N THR A 218 -2.98 22.82 -5.36
CA THR A 218 -3.12 23.64 -6.57
C THR A 218 -2.79 25.11 -6.36
N GLN A 219 -1.66 25.53 -6.94
CA GLN A 219 -1.13 26.88 -6.97
C GLN A 219 -1.24 27.43 -8.40
N ARG A 220 -2.36 28.09 -8.69
CA ARG A 220 -2.62 28.78 -9.97
C ARG A 220 -2.77 30.28 -9.79
N GLU A 221 -2.41 31.03 -10.83
CA GLU A 221 -2.56 32.48 -10.85
C GLU A 221 -4.05 32.91 -10.77
N PRO A 222 -4.37 34.03 -10.10
CA PRO A 222 -5.74 34.51 -9.97
C PRO A 222 -6.47 34.63 -11.32
N GLY A 223 -7.51 33.83 -11.51
CA GLY A 223 -8.33 33.80 -12.73
C GLY A 223 -8.07 32.64 -13.68
N GLN A 224 -7.11 31.74 -13.40
CA GLN A 224 -6.81 30.56 -14.23
C GLN A 224 -7.62 29.29 -13.85
N GLY A 225 -8.86 29.47 -13.38
CA GLY A 225 -9.73 28.40 -12.91
C GLY A 225 -9.75 28.24 -11.38
N GLY A 226 -10.51 27.24 -10.92
CA GLY A 226 -10.56 26.86 -9.50
C GLY A 226 -9.32 26.07 -9.06
N ASP A 227 -9.26 25.76 -7.78
CA ASP A 227 -8.33 24.80 -7.18
C ASP A 227 -8.80 23.35 -7.39
N ASN A 228 -7.87 22.43 -7.67
CA ASN A 228 -8.20 21.03 -7.92
C ASN A 228 -7.84 20.14 -6.73
N LEU A 229 -6.54 20.07 -6.41
CA LEU A 229 -5.95 19.15 -5.45
C LEU A 229 -5.80 19.78 -4.06
N TRP A 230 -6.18 19.03 -3.04
CA TRP A 230 -6.03 19.40 -1.63
C TRP A 230 -5.70 18.16 -0.78
N ILE A 231 -4.79 18.35 0.19
CA ILE A 231 -4.50 17.34 1.21
C ILE A 231 -4.85 17.92 2.59
N PHE A 232 -5.79 17.27 3.27
CA PHE A 232 -6.15 17.55 4.66
C PHE A 232 -5.51 16.51 5.58
N SER A 233 -5.05 16.93 6.75
CA SER A 233 -4.39 16.02 7.69
C SER A 233 -4.52 16.49 9.13
N ARG A 234 -4.72 15.54 10.04
CA ARG A 234 -4.62 15.78 11.50
C ARG A 234 -3.19 15.78 12.03
N TYR A 235 -2.22 15.47 11.19
CA TYR A 235 -0.81 15.37 11.52
C TYR A 235 -0.06 16.67 11.23
N GLY A 236 1.09 16.87 11.88
CA GLY A 236 1.92 18.04 11.64
C GLY A 236 2.52 18.02 10.23
N ILE A 237 2.52 19.14 9.53
CA ILE A 237 3.18 19.27 8.22
C ILE A 237 4.66 19.60 8.45
N GLU A 238 5.56 18.70 8.03
CA GLU A 238 7.02 18.90 8.06
C GLU A 238 7.46 19.83 6.92
N LYS A 239 6.93 19.60 5.71
CA LYS A 239 7.14 20.41 4.50
C LYS A 239 5.99 20.22 3.53
N VAL A 240 5.62 21.28 2.81
CA VAL A 240 4.85 21.18 1.56
C VAL A 240 5.84 21.20 0.42
N TYR A 241 5.68 20.33 -0.57
CA TYR A 241 6.57 20.30 -1.72
C TYR A 241 6.29 21.49 -2.66
N PRO A 242 7.33 22.11 -3.26
CA PRO A 242 7.14 23.18 -4.22
C PRO A 242 6.44 22.63 -5.49
N PRO A 243 5.65 23.42 -6.22
CA PRO A 243 5.07 22.99 -7.49
C PRO A 243 6.10 22.36 -8.44
N VAL A 244 5.73 21.26 -9.12
CA VAL A 244 6.58 20.67 -10.15
C VAL A 244 6.62 21.58 -11.37
N GLU A 245 7.81 21.73 -11.96
CA GLU A 245 8.00 22.22 -13.32
C GLU A 245 8.54 21.07 -14.19
N ALA A 246 7.67 20.15 -14.61
CA ALA A 246 8.02 19.03 -15.48
C ALA A 246 6.99 18.88 -16.63
N PRO A 247 7.35 18.25 -17.76
CA PRO A 247 6.45 18.15 -18.92
C PRO A 247 5.11 17.51 -18.57
N GLY A 248 4.01 18.17 -18.94
CA GLY A 248 2.64 17.70 -18.70
C GLY A 248 2.13 17.75 -17.26
N ILE A 249 2.97 18.05 -16.26
CA ILE A 249 2.56 18.11 -14.85
C ILE A 249 2.80 19.47 -14.19
N ASP A 250 1.79 19.93 -13.49
CA ASP A 250 1.75 21.17 -12.71
C ASP A 250 1.01 20.94 -11.39
N SER A 251 0.92 21.97 -10.53
CA SER A 251 0.22 21.86 -9.25
C SER A 251 -1.30 21.55 -9.34
N PHE A 252 -1.90 21.60 -10.53
CA PHE A 252 -3.30 21.24 -10.76
C PHE A 252 -3.47 19.72 -10.92
N ASN A 253 -2.43 18.99 -11.33
CA ASN A 253 -2.50 17.54 -11.58
C ASN A 253 -1.52 16.70 -10.74
N PHE A 254 -0.53 17.31 -10.08
CA PHE A 254 0.31 16.61 -9.13
C PHE A 254 0.89 17.52 -8.03
N GLY A 255 0.98 17.00 -6.81
CA GLY A 255 1.82 17.57 -5.76
C GLY A 255 1.70 16.80 -4.45
N GLY A 256 2.26 17.34 -3.37
CA GLY A 256 2.17 16.68 -2.07
C GLY A 256 2.86 17.40 -0.94
N LEU A 257 2.94 16.71 0.19
CA LEU A 257 3.55 17.19 1.42
C LEU A 257 4.12 16.03 2.24
N ARG A 258 4.95 16.35 3.22
CA ARG A 258 5.43 15.42 4.24
C ARG A 258 4.75 15.70 5.57
N LEU A 259 4.19 14.66 6.17
CA LEU A 259 3.59 14.70 7.50
C LEU A 259 4.54 14.11 8.54
N THR A 260 4.42 14.58 9.78
CA THR A 260 4.98 13.96 10.98
C THR A 260 3.84 13.30 11.77
N LEU A 261 3.89 11.97 11.84
CA LEU A 261 2.95 11.12 12.58
C LEU A 261 3.09 11.30 14.11
N ASP A 262 2.15 10.80 14.92
CA ASP A 262 2.19 10.92 16.40
C ASP A 262 3.43 10.22 17.00
N SER A 263 3.89 9.14 16.36
CA SER A 263 5.15 8.44 16.64
C SER A 263 6.42 9.27 16.35
N GLY A 264 6.29 10.42 15.70
CA GLY A 264 7.39 11.23 15.21
C GLY A 264 8.04 10.71 13.92
N ARG A 265 7.48 9.68 13.29
CA ARG A 265 7.89 9.22 11.94
C ARG A 265 7.39 10.19 10.87
N SER A 266 8.15 10.34 9.80
CA SER A 266 7.69 11.04 8.60
C SER A 266 6.94 10.09 7.66
N VAL A 267 5.96 10.62 6.94
CA VAL A 267 5.33 9.97 5.76
C VAL A 267 5.15 11.01 4.67
N ASP A 268 5.47 10.66 3.42
CA ASP A 268 5.17 11.49 2.26
C ASP A 268 3.78 11.16 1.72
N VAL A 269 2.98 12.18 1.41
CA VAL A 269 1.64 12.03 0.83
C VAL A 269 1.54 12.87 -0.43
N PHE A 270 1.25 12.21 -1.54
CA PHE A 270 1.05 12.81 -2.85
C PHE A 270 -0.41 12.66 -3.30
N ASP A 271 -0.90 13.67 -4.00
CA ASP A 271 -2.23 13.73 -4.60
C ASP A 271 -2.07 13.98 -6.11
N THR A 272 -2.89 13.33 -6.94
CA THR A 272 -2.77 13.41 -8.41
C THR A 272 -4.09 13.31 -9.15
N TRP A 273 -4.15 13.98 -10.31
CA TRP A 273 -5.26 13.92 -11.26
C TRP A 273 -4.75 13.88 -12.70
N LEU A 274 -4.66 12.69 -13.28
CA LEU A 274 -4.10 12.52 -14.62
C LEU A 274 -5.11 12.85 -15.73
N ASN A 275 -4.60 12.96 -16.96
CA ASN A 275 -5.35 13.36 -18.13
C ASN A 275 -6.51 12.40 -18.49
N TRP A 276 -7.73 12.88 -18.31
CA TRP A 276 -9.01 12.21 -18.65
C TRP A 276 -9.35 12.21 -20.15
N ILE A 277 -8.64 12.98 -20.97
CA ILE A 277 -9.17 13.43 -22.26
C ILE A 277 -9.27 12.36 -23.35
N SER A 278 -8.52 11.26 -23.25
CA SER A 278 -8.60 10.12 -24.18
C SER A 278 -9.82 9.22 -23.93
N ASP A 279 -10.41 9.30 -22.74
CA ASP A 279 -11.75 8.76 -22.43
C ASP A 279 -11.90 7.26 -22.82
N PRO A 280 -10.96 6.35 -22.47
CA PRO A 280 -11.15 4.91 -22.69
C PRO A 280 -12.42 4.40 -22.06
N GLU A 281 -12.89 5.07 -21.01
CA GLU A 281 -14.20 4.91 -20.41
C GLU A 281 -15.29 4.79 -21.48
N TYR A 282 -15.37 5.76 -22.41
CA TYR A 282 -16.35 5.71 -23.48
C TYR A 282 -16.07 4.60 -24.51
N VAL A 283 -14.79 4.28 -24.75
CA VAL A 283 -14.35 3.25 -25.69
C VAL A 283 -14.71 1.84 -25.18
N MET A 284 -14.50 1.55 -23.89
CA MET A 284 -14.83 0.30 -23.22
C MET A 284 -16.34 0.00 -23.19
N GLU A 285 -17.19 1.03 -23.02
CA GLU A 285 -18.66 0.82 -23.14
C GLU A 285 -19.05 0.34 -24.55
N ARG A 286 -18.39 0.88 -25.59
CA ARG A 286 -18.66 0.52 -26.99
C ARG A 286 -18.18 -0.87 -27.35
N GLU A 287 -17.03 -1.26 -26.81
CA GLU A 287 -16.49 -2.61 -26.88
C GLU A 287 -17.44 -3.62 -26.22
N ALA A 288 -17.82 -3.37 -24.98
CA ALA A 288 -18.79 -4.19 -24.25
C ALA A 288 -20.14 -4.29 -25.00
N GLN A 289 -20.65 -3.18 -25.54
CA GLN A 289 -21.87 -3.18 -26.35
C GLN A 289 -21.71 -3.98 -27.65
N ALA A 290 -20.56 -3.92 -28.32
CA ALA A 290 -20.30 -4.70 -29.53
C ALA A 290 -20.32 -6.20 -29.24
N ILE A 291 -19.69 -6.62 -28.14
CA ILE A 291 -19.67 -8.01 -27.69
C ILE A 291 -21.08 -8.49 -27.31
N ASP A 292 -21.83 -7.70 -26.52
CA ASP A 292 -23.22 -8.01 -26.12
C ASP A 292 -24.17 -8.17 -27.32
N GLU A 293 -23.93 -7.43 -28.40
CA GLU A 293 -24.72 -7.48 -29.64
C GLU A 293 -24.20 -8.49 -30.68
N GLY A 294 -23.13 -9.23 -30.37
CA GLY A 294 -22.51 -10.20 -31.29
C GLY A 294 -21.90 -9.56 -32.54
N ARG A 295 -21.47 -8.30 -32.45
CA ARG A 295 -20.83 -7.53 -33.52
C ARG A 295 -19.31 -7.61 -33.43
N GLU A 296 -18.64 -7.24 -34.52
CA GLU A 296 -17.20 -7.01 -34.52
C GLU A 296 -16.81 -5.88 -33.55
N ARG A 297 -15.72 -6.09 -32.82
CA ARG A 297 -15.14 -5.15 -31.85
C ARG A 297 -14.52 -3.95 -32.59
N PRO A 298 -14.92 -2.70 -32.30
CA PRO A 298 -14.48 -1.53 -33.07
C PRO A 298 -13.00 -1.11 -32.91
N TYR A 299 -12.35 -1.51 -31.81
CA TYR A 299 -10.99 -1.09 -31.44
C TYR A 299 -10.11 -2.28 -31.01
N GLY A 300 -10.65 -3.21 -30.20
CA GLY A 300 -9.88 -4.32 -29.62
C GLY A 300 -8.97 -3.91 -28.46
N ASP A 301 -8.37 -4.89 -27.78
CA ASP A 301 -7.69 -4.67 -26.49
C ASP A 301 -6.41 -3.83 -26.59
N GLU A 302 -5.59 -4.03 -27.63
CA GLU A 302 -4.38 -3.22 -27.86
C GLU A 302 -4.71 -1.73 -28.06
N SER A 303 -5.81 -1.44 -28.76
CA SER A 303 -6.28 -0.08 -28.98
C SER A 303 -6.81 0.57 -27.69
N LEU A 304 -7.48 -0.21 -26.83
CA LEU A 304 -7.88 0.25 -25.50
C LEU A 304 -6.65 0.64 -24.67
N ALA A 305 -5.65 -0.23 -24.55
CA ALA A 305 -4.40 0.08 -23.86
C ALA A 305 -3.70 1.34 -24.42
N SER A 306 -3.82 1.61 -25.72
CA SER A 306 -3.20 2.77 -26.37
C SER A 306 -3.83 4.13 -26.01
N SER A 307 -4.99 4.17 -25.33
CA SER A 307 -5.58 5.42 -24.83
C SER A 307 -4.74 6.08 -23.74
N ASP A 308 -4.02 5.27 -22.96
CA ASP A 308 -3.13 5.76 -21.91
C ASP A 308 -1.88 6.43 -22.51
N LEU A 309 -1.48 5.96 -23.69
CA LEU A 309 -0.30 6.40 -24.42
C LEU A 309 -0.56 7.61 -25.35
N SER A 310 -1.81 8.04 -25.51
CA SER A 310 -2.19 9.02 -26.54
C SER A 310 -3.19 10.07 -26.04
N THR A 311 -3.20 11.24 -26.68
CA THR A 311 -4.21 12.29 -26.50
C THR A 311 -5.29 12.21 -27.58
N ILE A 312 -5.62 10.99 -28.02
CA ILE A 312 -6.64 10.72 -29.03
C ILE A 312 -7.97 10.46 -28.32
N ARG A 313 -8.98 11.28 -28.62
CA ARG A 313 -10.35 11.10 -28.14
C ARG A 313 -11.25 10.52 -29.22
N TYR A 314 -12.10 9.57 -28.81
CA TYR A 314 -13.15 8.97 -29.62
C TYR A 314 -14.52 9.52 -29.23
N TYR A 315 -15.30 10.03 -30.19
CA TYR A 315 -16.61 10.64 -29.93
C TYR A 315 -17.80 9.70 -30.22
N PRO A 316 -18.98 9.98 -29.63
CA PRO A 316 -20.21 9.22 -29.90
C PRO A 316 -20.64 9.13 -31.37
N ASP A 317 -20.29 10.12 -32.19
CA ASP A 317 -20.59 10.17 -33.62
C ASP A 317 -19.56 9.42 -34.50
N GLY A 318 -18.56 8.78 -33.88
CA GLY A 318 -17.46 8.10 -34.57
C GLY A 318 -16.33 9.02 -35.02
N LYS A 319 -16.37 10.31 -34.67
CA LYS A 319 -15.25 11.23 -34.89
C LYS A 319 -14.07 10.86 -33.99
N VAL A 320 -12.87 11.00 -34.52
CA VAL A 320 -11.61 10.83 -33.79
C VAL A 320 -10.85 12.16 -33.86
N THR A 321 -10.31 12.63 -32.73
CA THR A 321 -9.42 13.81 -32.72
C THR A 321 -8.27 13.65 -31.75
N THR A 322 -7.07 14.04 -32.18
CA THR A 322 -6.04 14.49 -31.25
C THR A 322 -6.49 15.81 -30.63
N VAL A 323 -6.56 15.87 -29.30
CA VAL A 323 -6.83 17.11 -28.56
C VAL A 323 -5.52 17.86 -28.30
N PRO A 324 -5.55 19.20 -28.10
CA PRO A 324 -4.35 20.03 -28.02
C PRO A 324 -3.63 19.97 -26.66
N GLU A 325 -3.98 19.02 -25.78
CA GLU A 325 -3.16 18.69 -24.62
C GLU A 325 -1.85 18.04 -25.12
N PRO A 326 -0.66 18.50 -24.69
CA PRO A 326 0.59 17.99 -25.23
C PRO A 326 0.97 16.59 -24.73
N GLU A 327 0.51 16.21 -23.54
CA GLU A 327 0.91 14.98 -22.84
C GLU A 327 -0.25 14.02 -22.59
N SER A 328 -0.02 12.74 -22.87
CA SER A 328 -0.87 11.64 -22.41
C SER A 328 -0.69 11.39 -20.92
N ARG A 329 -1.65 10.70 -20.30
CA ARG A 329 -1.56 10.30 -18.88
C ARG A 329 -0.35 9.41 -18.58
N MET A 330 0.12 8.60 -19.54
CA MET A 330 1.36 7.84 -19.38
C MET A 330 2.58 8.77 -19.27
N GLN A 331 2.64 9.81 -20.10
CA GLN A 331 3.72 10.81 -20.03
C GLN A 331 3.67 11.60 -18.71
N GLN A 332 2.47 11.91 -18.21
CA GLN A 332 2.31 12.53 -16.91
C GLN A 332 2.74 11.62 -15.75
N MET A 333 2.32 10.34 -15.76
CA MET A 333 2.75 9.37 -14.74
C MET A 333 4.27 9.13 -14.78
N GLN A 334 4.89 9.11 -15.96
CA GLN A 334 6.35 9.10 -16.10
C GLN A 334 6.99 10.33 -15.46
N ALA A 335 6.49 11.54 -15.76
CA ALA A 335 6.98 12.76 -15.10
C ALA A 335 6.76 12.75 -13.56
N VAL A 336 5.72 12.07 -13.06
CA VAL A 336 5.50 11.88 -11.62
C VAL A 336 6.55 10.95 -11.00
N LEU A 337 6.76 9.76 -11.60
CA LEU A 337 7.62 8.71 -11.06
C LEU A 337 9.12 8.97 -11.28
N ASP A 338 9.50 9.46 -12.46
CA ASP A 338 10.90 9.62 -12.88
C ASP A 338 11.49 10.97 -12.45
N ASP A 339 10.69 12.04 -12.45
CA ASP A 339 11.16 13.42 -12.18
C ASP A 339 10.63 13.99 -10.84
N ALA A 340 9.30 14.02 -10.64
CA ALA A 340 8.69 14.79 -9.56
C ALA A 340 8.93 14.19 -8.16
N ILE A 341 8.55 12.92 -7.95
CA ILE A 341 8.73 12.25 -6.66
C ILE A 341 10.22 12.16 -6.30
N PRO A 342 11.13 11.73 -7.20
CA PRO A 342 12.58 11.76 -6.94
C PRO A 342 13.11 13.17 -6.64
N GLY A 343 12.63 14.21 -7.33
CA GLY A 343 12.99 15.60 -7.08
C GLY A 343 12.52 16.12 -5.71
N TYR A 344 11.41 15.60 -5.19
CA TYR A 344 10.86 15.93 -3.88
C TYR A 344 11.57 15.22 -2.71
N VAL A 345 11.73 13.89 -2.80
CA VAL A 345 12.25 13.08 -1.69
C VAL A 345 13.77 12.94 -1.72
N GLY A 346 14.37 12.88 -2.92
CA GLY A 346 15.78 12.59 -3.14
C GLY A 346 16.22 11.21 -2.64
N GLU A 347 17.48 10.85 -2.89
CA GLU A 347 18.09 9.59 -2.43
C GLU A 347 17.86 9.34 -0.92
N ALA A 348 18.02 10.37 -0.09
CA ALA A 348 17.87 10.29 1.37
C ALA A 348 16.40 10.23 1.85
N GLY A 349 15.43 10.49 0.97
CA GLY A 349 14.00 10.34 1.26
C GLY A 349 13.43 8.99 0.84
N SER A 350 14.19 8.15 0.14
CA SER A 350 13.74 6.82 -0.32
C SER A 350 13.40 5.84 0.82
N ASP A 351 13.94 6.05 2.02
CA ASP A 351 13.61 5.28 3.24
C ASP A 351 12.33 5.77 3.94
N VAL A 352 11.77 6.92 3.56
CA VAL A 352 10.50 7.44 4.12
C VAL A 352 9.34 6.76 3.39
N PRO A 353 8.39 6.13 4.10
CA PRO A 353 7.23 5.54 3.46
C PRO A 353 6.38 6.63 2.81
N ALA A 354 5.84 6.33 1.63
CA ALA A 354 5.10 7.26 0.81
C ALA A 354 3.72 6.69 0.44
N VAL A 355 2.75 7.59 0.32
CA VAL A 355 1.39 7.33 -0.16
C VAL A 355 1.18 8.16 -1.42
N LEU A 356 0.74 7.53 -2.50
CA LEU A 356 0.29 8.19 -3.73
C LEU A 356 -1.20 7.92 -3.88
N ALA A 357 -1.99 8.96 -3.66
CA ALA A 357 -3.44 8.94 -3.84
C ALA A 357 -3.81 9.74 -5.09
N GLY A 358 -4.91 9.39 -5.77
CA GLY A 358 -5.45 10.22 -6.83
C GLY A 358 -6.43 9.52 -7.75
N ASP A 359 -6.94 10.29 -8.71
CA ASP A 359 -7.70 9.81 -9.87
C ASP A 359 -6.74 9.76 -11.07
N LEU A 360 -6.37 8.55 -11.49
CA LEU A 360 -5.44 8.33 -12.59
C LEU A 360 -6.12 8.36 -13.96
N ASN A 361 -7.45 8.45 -14.02
CA ASN A 361 -8.25 8.30 -15.24
C ASN A 361 -7.88 7.06 -16.09
N ALA A 362 -7.22 6.07 -15.49
CA ALA A 362 -6.64 4.89 -16.13
C ALA A 362 -7.04 3.66 -15.32
N SER A 363 -7.43 2.59 -16.00
CA SER A 363 -7.83 1.35 -15.33
C SER A 363 -6.62 0.59 -14.76
N SER A 364 -6.87 -0.28 -13.78
CA SER A 364 -5.83 -1.14 -13.24
C SER A 364 -5.44 -2.28 -14.19
N HIS A 365 -4.15 -2.45 -14.40
CA HIS A 365 -3.57 -3.55 -15.15
C HIS A 365 -3.75 -4.92 -14.46
N LEU A 366 -4.04 -4.95 -13.16
CA LEU A 366 -4.35 -6.16 -12.40
C LEU A 366 -5.81 -6.62 -12.63
N ASP A 367 -6.70 -5.69 -12.96
CA ASP A 367 -8.13 -5.96 -13.08
C ASP A 367 -8.44 -6.64 -14.44
N TRP A 368 -7.67 -6.32 -15.49
CA TRP A 368 -7.95 -6.71 -16.88
C TRP A 368 -7.05 -7.82 -17.43
N THR A 369 -6.62 -8.75 -16.57
CA THR A 369 -5.75 -9.88 -16.95
C THR A 369 -6.52 -11.02 -17.63
N ALA A 370 -5.78 -11.95 -18.25
CA ALA A 370 -6.35 -13.18 -18.81
C ALA A 370 -7.00 -14.11 -17.77
N GLU A 371 -6.65 -13.98 -16.48
CA GLU A 371 -7.29 -14.70 -15.37
C GLU A 371 -8.70 -14.18 -15.10
N PHE A 372 -8.90 -12.86 -15.21
CA PHE A 372 -10.17 -12.19 -14.95
C PHE A 372 -10.95 -11.83 -16.23
N ALA A 373 -10.60 -12.41 -17.38
CA ALA A 373 -11.28 -12.17 -18.66
C ALA A 373 -12.79 -12.47 -18.59
N ASP A 374 -13.18 -13.53 -17.87
CA ASP A 374 -14.58 -13.94 -17.65
C ASP A 374 -15.24 -13.32 -16.39
N ALA A 375 -14.58 -12.38 -15.72
CA ALA A 375 -15.14 -11.70 -14.55
C ALA A 375 -16.40 -10.87 -14.90
N PRO A 376 -17.31 -10.60 -13.94
CA PRO A 376 -18.54 -9.87 -14.19
C PRO A 376 -18.32 -8.51 -14.87
N GLY A 377 -18.75 -8.40 -16.13
CA GLY A 377 -18.62 -7.20 -16.95
C GLY A 377 -17.42 -7.18 -17.90
N HIS A 378 -16.46 -8.10 -17.78
CA HIS A 378 -15.22 -8.07 -18.56
C HIS A 378 -15.35 -8.65 -19.98
N ARG A 379 -16.28 -9.60 -20.19
CA ARG A 379 -16.70 -10.11 -21.52
C ARG A 379 -15.55 -10.70 -22.36
N GLY A 380 -14.53 -11.24 -21.73
CA GLY A 380 -13.36 -11.80 -22.39
C GLY A 380 -12.31 -10.76 -22.81
N MET A 381 -12.46 -9.49 -22.46
CA MET A 381 -11.44 -8.45 -22.72
C MET A 381 -10.24 -8.64 -21.80
N VAL A 382 -9.04 -8.53 -22.38
CA VAL A 382 -7.75 -8.66 -21.66
C VAL A 382 -6.88 -7.49 -22.07
N ILE A 383 -6.73 -6.50 -21.19
CA ILE A 383 -6.21 -5.17 -21.54
C ILE A 383 -5.01 -4.85 -20.66
N ASP A 384 -3.87 -4.59 -21.30
CA ASP A 384 -2.63 -4.26 -20.62
C ASP A 384 -2.51 -2.75 -20.37
N TRP A 385 -3.05 -2.26 -19.25
CA TRP A 385 -3.07 -0.84 -18.90
C TRP A 385 -1.68 -0.33 -18.46
N PRO A 386 -0.99 0.51 -19.25
CA PRO A 386 0.42 0.82 -19.00
C PRO A 386 0.64 1.79 -17.83
N VAL A 387 -0.32 2.68 -17.51
CA VAL A 387 -0.16 3.67 -16.42
C VAL A 387 0.00 2.99 -15.07
N THR A 388 -0.97 2.14 -14.72
CA THR A 388 -0.96 1.45 -13.41
C THR A 388 0.07 0.34 -13.36
N ARG A 389 0.49 -0.22 -14.50
CA ARG A 389 1.65 -1.11 -14.58
C ARG A 389 2.94 -0.38 -14.21
N ALA A 390 3.19 0.81 -14.76
CA ALA A 390 4.40 1.57 -14.46
C ALA A 390 4.52 1.97 -12.97
N VAL A 391 3.38 2.22 -12.32
CA VAL A 391 3.33 2.49 -10.87
C VAL A 391 3.80 1.27 -10.06
N GLU A 392 3.36 0.06 -10.38
CA GLU A 392 3.84 -1.16 -9.70
C GLU A 392 5.25 -1.58 -10.12
N ASP A 393 5.67 -1.33 -11.37
CA ASP A 393 7.04 -1.56 -11.85
C ASP A 393 8.06 -0.63 -11.16
N ASP A 394 7.67 0.58 -10.75
CA ASP A 394 8.45 1.45 -9.83
C ASP A 394 8.42 0.95 -8.36
N GLY A 395 7.68 -0.11 -8.05
CA GLY A 395 7.65 -0.74 -6.72
C GLY A 395 6.69 -0.08 -5.73
N TRP A 396 5.64 0.58 -6.22
CA TRP A 396 4.46 0.90 -5.42
C TRP A 396 3.53 -0.31 -5.34
N THR A 397 2.73 -0.39 -4.27
CA THR A 397 1.72 -1.44 -4.05
C THR A 397 0.32 -0.85 -4.17
N ASP A 398 -0.53 -1.39 -5.06
CA ASP A 398 -1.97 -1.10 -5.08
C ASP A 398 -2.62 -1.60 -3.78
N THR A 399 -3.04 -0.66 -2.91
CA THR A 399 -3.55 -1.03 -1.58
C THR A 399 -4.84 -1.84 -1.65
N TYR A 400 -5.69 -1.60 -2.66
CA TYR A 400 -6.93 -2.33 -2.83
C TYR A 400 -6.66 -3.77 -3.28
N ARG A 401 -5.85 -3.97 -4.33
CA ARG A 401 -5.54 -5.32 -4.83
C ARG A 401 -4.63 -6.13 -3.91
N SER A 402 -3.84 -5.48 -3.06
CA SER A 402 -3.06 -6.16 -2.02
C SER A 402 -3.93 -6.95 -1.02
N LEU A 403 -5.17 -6.52 -0.80
CA LEU A 403 -6.13 -7.18 0.10
C LEU A 403 -7.26 -7.90 -0.65
N HIS A 404 -7.62 -7.43 -1.85
CA HIS A 404 -8.72 -7.95 -2.67
C HIS A 404 -8.22 -8.45 -4.02
N PRO A 405 -7.43 -9.54 -4.08
CA PRO A 405 -6.82 -10.00 -5.34
C PRO A 405 -7.83 -10.60 -6.32
N ASP A 406 -8.98 -11.12 -5.87
CA ASP A 406 -10.03 -11.63 -6.75
C ASP A 406 -10.89 -10.49 -7.31
N VAL A 407 -10.71 -10.19 -8.59
CA VAL A 407 -11.43 -9.12 -9.30
C VAL A 407 -12.90 -9.48 -9.55
N ALA A 408 -13.24 -10.77 -9.61
CA ALA A 408 -14.62 -11.22 -9.84
C ALA A 408 -15.48 -11.13 -8.56
N GLU A 409 -14.90 -11.38 -7.39
CA GLU A 409 -15.56 -11.13 -6.10
C GLU A 409 -15.51 -9.64 -5.71
N HIS A 410 -14.40 -8.97 -5.99
CA HIS A 410 -14.13 -7.59 -5.59
C HIS A 410 -13.75 -6.71 -6.81
N PRO A 411 -14.72 -6.29 -7.64
CA PRO A 411 -14.42 -5.50 -8.85
C PRO A 411 -13.90 -4.09 -8.54
N GLY A 412 -14.13 -3.56 -7.33
CA GLY A 412 -13.54 -2.30 -6.87
C GLY A 412 -13.86 -1.06 -7.70
N ALA A 413 -14.99 -1.05 -8.42
CA ALA A 413 -15.31 0.05 -9.34
C ALA A 413 -15.47 1.39 -8.59
N THR A 414 -14.68 2.39 -8.98
CA THR A 414 -14.71 3.75 -8.44
C THR A 414 -15.48 4.70 -9.34
N TRP A 415 -15.39 4.54 -10.67
CA TRP A 415 -16.16 5.33 -11.63
C TRP A 415 -17.17 4.45 -12.41
N THR A 416 -18.48 4.66 -12.36
CA THR A 416 -19.21 5.66 -11.56
C THR A 416 -20.35 5.03 -10.77
N PRO A 417 -20.58 5.44 -9.51
CA PRO A 417 -21.71 4.98 -8.72
C PRO A 417 -23.02 5.72 -9.03
N ILE A 418 -22.99 6.79 -9.85
CA ILE A 418 -24.20 7.54 -10.25
C ILE A 418 -24.85 7.05 -11.55
N GLU A 419 -24.14 6.24 -12.36
CA GLU A 419 -24.68 5.62 -13.57
C GLU A 419 -24.54 4.09 -13.54
N ARG A 420 -25.16 3.41 -14.52
CA ARG A 420 -25.02 1.96 -14.71
C ARG A 420 -24.24 1.67 -15.98
N LEU A 421 -22.94 1.46 -15.80
CA LEU A 421 -22.02 1.07 -16.88
C LEU A 421 -22.13 -0.44 -17.19
N ARG A 422 -21.71 -0.85 -18.38
CA ARG A 422 -21.53 -2.28 -18.72
C ARG A 422 -20.28 -2.86 -18.09
N VAL A 423 -19.29 -2.01 -17.88
CA VAL A 423 -17.91 -2.36 -17.51
C VAL A 423 -17.59 -1.76 -16.13
N PRO A 424 -17.10 -2.55 -15.15
CA PRO A 424 -16.57 -2.00 -13.89
C PRO A 424 -15.26 -1.24 -14.14
N ARG A 425 -15.01 -0.16 -13.40
CA ARG A 425 -13.84 0.71 -13.64
C ARG A 425 -13.30 1.25 -12.35
N ARG A 426 -12.03 0.96 -12.11
CA ARG A 426 -11.27 1.41 -10.96
C ARG A 426 -10.17 2.32 -11.50
N ILE A 427 -10.43 3.62 -11.41
CA ILE A 427 -9.55 4.69 -11.91
C ILE A 427 -9.02 5.58 -10.79
N ASP A 428 -9.64 5.51 -9.60
CA ASP A 428 -9.17 6.10 -8.36
C ASP A 428 -8.35 5.07 -7.59
N PHE A 429 -7.24 5.52 -7.00
CA PHE A 429 -6.29 4.66 -6.31
C PHE A 429 -5.70 5.30 -5.06
N THR A 430 -5.33 4.42 -4.12
CA THR A 430 -4.30 4.67 -3.11
C THR A 430 -3.20 3.63 -3.29
N PHE A 431 -1.97 4.09 -3.52
CA PHE A 431 -0.76 3.28 -3.59
C PHE A 431 0.16 3.58 -2.40
N VAL A 432 0.97 2.59 -1.98
CA VAL A 432 2.01 2.77 -0.95
C VAL A 432 3.38 2.24 -1.40
N LYS A 433 4.45 2.92 -0.98
CA LYS A 433 5.85 2.53 -1.24
C LYS A 433 6.71 2.80 -0.01
N GLY A 434 7.83 2.09 0.10
CA GLY A 434 8.80 2.23 1.21
C GLY A 434 8.61 1.20 2.33
N ARG A 435 9.41 1.32 3.39
CA ARG A 435 9.48 0.35 4.49
C ARG A 435 8.70 0.80 5.72
N GLY A 436 8.24 -0.17 6.50
CA GLY A 436 7.51 0.09 7.74
C GLY A 436 6.14 0.72 7.49
N VAL A 437 5.44 0.23 6.47
CA VAL A 437 4.02 0.52 6.19
C VAL A 437 3.35 -0.77 5.72
N ASP A 438 2.30 -1.20 6.43
CA ASP A 438 1.47 -2.36 6.08
C ASP A 438 0.06 -1.88 5.72
N VAL A 439 -0.57 -2.51 4.72
CA VAL A 439 -2.00 -2.31 4.40
C VAL A 439 -2.85 -3.20 5.32
N ARG A 440 -3.81 -2.61 6.02
CA ARG A 440 -4.68 -3.29 7.01
C ARG A 440 -6.15 -3.33 6.60
N GLY A 441 -6.59 -2.38 5.79
CA GLY A 441 -7.91 -2.34 5.18
C GLY A 441 -7.88 -1.49 3.92
N ALA A 442 -8.73 -1.81 2.95
CA ALA A 442 -8.92 -1.03 1.73
C ALA A 442 -10.37 -1.23 1.26
N ASP A 443 -11.18 -0.18 1.32
CA ASP A 443 -12.60 -0.20 0.98
C ASP A 443 -12.89 0.82 -0.12
N ILE A 444 -13.71 0.44 -1.10
CA ILE A 444 -14.35 1.39 -2.01
C ILE A 444 -15.75 1.68 -1.47
N VAL A 445 -16.10 2.97 -1.34
CA VAL A 445 -17.35 3.41 -0.74
C VAL A 445 -18.15 4.24 -1.74
N ASP A 446 -19.18 3.61 -2.29
CA ASP A 446 -20.09 4.09 -3.34
C ASP A 446 -21.51 4.41 -2.83
N ALA A 447 -21.78 4.12 -1.55
CA ALA A 447 -23.11 4.24 -0.95
C ALA A 447 -23.24 5.45 -0.01
N LYS A 448 -24.34 6.21 -0.18
CA LYS A 448 -24.72 7.28 0.76
C LYS A 448 -24.93 6.74 2.18
N LEU A 449 -24.79 7.62 3.18
CA LEU A 449 -25.17 7.31 4.56
C LEU A 449 -26.67 6.99 4.59
N PRO A 450 -27.16 6.05 5.44
CA PRO A 450 -28.58 5.70 5.49
C PRO A 450 -29.52 6.88 5.75
N ARG A 451 -29.03 7.94 6.41
CA ARG A 451 -29.77 9.19 6.67
C ARG A 451 -29.75 10.21 5.52
N HIS A 452 -28.89 10.00 4.52
CA HIS A 452 -28.78 10.78 3.27
C HIS A 452 -29.43 10.04 2.09
N ALA A 453 -30.24 9.01 2.35
CA ALA A 453 -30.99 8.28 1.32
C ALA A 453 -32.06 9.21 0.71
N ASP A 454 -31.67 9.98 -0.29
CA ASP A 454 -32.47 10.98 -0.99
C ASP A 454 -32.77 10.55 -2.44
N GLN A 455 -32.95 11.51 -3.36
CA GLN A 455 -33.29 11.23 -4.76
C GLN A 455 -32.05 11.00 -5.65
N HIS A 456 -30.84 11.22 -5.14
CA HIS A 456 -29.58 11.14 -5.90
C HIS A 456 -28.77 9.91 -5.48
N ALA A 457 -28.06 9.29 -6.44
CA ALA A 457 -27.42 7.99 -6.24
C ALA A 457 -26.25 8.02 -5.24
N PHE A 458 -25.27 8.89 -5.45
CA PHE A 458 -24.11 9.11 -4.57
C PHE A 458 -23.74 10.60 -4.52
N TYR A 459 -22.73 10.97 -3.72
CA TYR A 459 -22.34 12.38 -3.54
C TYR A 459 -21.40 12.92 -4.63
N SER A 460 -20.73 12.03 -5.34
CA SER A 460 -19.81 12.31 -6.44
C SER A 460 -20.06 11.26 -7.53
N ASP A 461 -19.63 11.50 -8.76
CA ASP A 461 -19.57 10.47 -9.79
C ASP A 461 -18.33 9.55 -9.64
N HIS A 462 -17.49 9.79 -8.63
CA HIS A 462 -16.50 8.83 -8.13
C HIS A 462 -16.89 8.30 -6.74
N ALA A 463 -16.65 7.02 -6.48
CA ALA A 463 -16.62 6.44 -5.14
C ALA A 463 -15.37 6.90 -4.38
N ALA A 464 -15.40 6.87 -3.05
CA ALA A 464 -14.21 7.16 -2.23
C ALA A 464 -13.42 5.88 -1.97
N GLN A 465 -12.09 5.91 -2.12
CA GLN A 465 -11.22 4.85 -1.60
C GLN A 465 -10.79 5.21 -0.17
N ILE A 466 -11.03 4.31 0.78
CA ILE A 466 -10.57 4.43 2.17
C ILE A 466 -9.57 3.30 2.44
N THR A 467 -8.34 3.66 2.82
CA THR A 467 -7.26 2.72 3.13
C THR A 467 -6.84 2.89 4.58
N ASP A 468 -6.92 1.82 5.36
CA ASP A 468 -6.34 1.74 6.69
C ASP A 468 -4.92 1.18 6.58
N LEU A 469 -3.93 2.02 6.88
CA LEU A 469 -2.51 1.68 6.91
C LEU A 469 -2.04 1.51 8.36
N SER A 470 -0.92 0.83 8.57
CA SER A 470 -0.20 0.89 9.85
C SER A 470 1.29 1.08 9.67
N PHE A 471 1.86 1.99 10.44
CA PHE A 471 3.23 2.45 10.30
C PHE A 471 4.15 1.85 11.39
N HIS A 472 5.23 1.19 10.98
CA HIS A 472 6.16 0.37 11.76
C HIS A 472 7.62 0.87 11.64
N HIS A 473 8.54 0.47 12.52
CA HIS A 473 9.84 1.14 12.69
C HIS A 473 10.96 0.72 11.72
#